data_AF-A0A6N8YRU4-F1
#
_entry.id   AF-A0A6N8YRU4-F1
#
_cell.length_a   1.000
_cell.length_b   1.000
_cell.length_c   1.000
_cell.angle_alpha   90.00
_cell.angle_beta   90.00
_cell.angle_gamma   90.00
#
_symmetry.space_group_name_H-M   'P 1'
#
loop_
_entity.id
_entity.type
_entity.pdbx_description
1 polymer ?
#
loop_
_entity_poly.entity_id
_entity_poly.type
_entity_poly.pdbx_seq_one_letter_code
_entity_poly.pdbx_strand_id
1 'polypeptide(L)'
;MLQDLYNIGSVDIELAKLAVSIPWYVDGATYYEAIALRGLGNIAATDVDLARLIAGLSWFADGSFEEWNVAIGLRLLADTASTDIELGWTIARQWLADGISFSEASSLESLNELASRDLEYARQLAVLSWVTDDVTKLEEEALRTLNSVDALDMQLARKITGTSWFAEKGAFSAPVLNSLNSFLHRDTDALRELTVQPWFADGLDEEEAAFVVTLAWVAARNSELYTDLLRTRYTQNRTISLPLAGDANIWIFQNTPFPPAEDLLAVVADTARISEGLLQVPFPTNDIILLVVDDTDRRYNFNYGKHLSGFMVVTRRPTGLRSVRHETAHYYFSGNPQWLGEGGTEFIAAYVRDKTGVQSLSDRKIEASQRVRTECYELNEIENIRHLSYVWGRTSHECPYVMGENLLFNISEILGSDAMTSALRELYELPLDEGSERDKEELVFNTLVKHIPPGRMEEFVDLYRRLHGGPYPDPGADLSDDHGDEAAAATAIAIGEIVEGSLDYHFDFDYFKFRAEQGQRYVISVNHDTLRASSLLLYGTDGQAFERFTDRVRGPSGPRMQWTAPASGDYYFAVHNFGGESGQYTTAITRQGSGS
;
A
#
# COMPACT_ATOMS: atom_id res chain seq x y z
N MET A 1 21.00 25.04 -0.52
CA MET A 1 21.40 24.90 0.89
C MET A 1 21.94 26.18 1.51
N LEU A 2 23.15 26.68 1.17
CA LEU A 2 23.70 27.89 1.82
C LEU A 2 22.78 29.12 1.67
N GLN A 3 22.16 29.27 0.49
CA GLN A 3 21.16 30.32 0.26
C GLN A 3 19.89 30.10 1.10
N ASP A 4 19.40 28.87 1.21
CA ASP A 4 18.19 28.54 1.98
C ASP A 4 18.43 28.77 3.49
N LEU A 5 19.60 28.40 4.03
CA LEU A 5 19.99 28.75 5.40
C LEU A 5 20.16 30.24 5.63
N TYR A 6 20.74 30.95 4.66
CA TYR A 6 20.83 32.41 4.73
C TYR A 6 19.43 33.03 4.81
N ASN A 7 18.48 32.50 4.03
CA ASN A 7 17.09 32.93 4.04
C ASN A 7 16.38 32.58 5.37
N ILE A 8 16.64 31.41 5.96
CA ILE A 8 16.13 31.07 7.28
C ILE A 8 16.73 32.00 8.34
N GLY A 9 18.06 32.19 8.33
CA GLY A 9 18.76 33.00 9.31
C GLY A 9 18.49 34.50 9.23
N SER A 10 18.04 35.00 8.06
CA SER A 10 17.56 36.37 7.92
C SER A 10 16.19 36.59 8.56
N VAL A 11 15.42 35.52 8.75
CA VAL A 11 14.12 35.53 9.45
C VAL A 11 14.31 35.21 10.94
N ASP A 12 14.97 34.10 11.26
CA ASP A 12 15.23 33.66 12.63
C ASP A 12 16.57 32.93 12.78
N ILE A 13 17.46 33.51 13.58
CA ILE A 13 18.83 32.97 13.75
C ILE A 13 18.85 31.68 14.57
N GLU A 14 17.91 31.48 15.49
CA GLU A 14 17.85 30.26 16.30
C GLU A 14 17.33 29.08 15.47
N LEU A 15 16.35 29.31 14.59
CA LEU A 15 15.91 28.31 13.61
C LEU A 15 17.03 27.93 12.63
N ALA A 16 17.83 28.90 12.18
CA ALA A 16 19.00 28.59 11.33
C ALA A 16 20.05 27.75 12.08
N LYS A 17 20.28 28.01 13.37
CA LYS A 17 21.16 27.19 14.23
C LYS A 17 20.62 25.78 14.41
N LEU A 18 19.31 25.64 14.59
CA LEU A 18 18.65 24.34 14.66
C LEU A 18 18.85 23.59 13.34
N ALA A 19 18.56 24.22 12.20
CA ALA A 19 18.70 23.62 10.88
C ALA A 19 20.13 23.12 10.57
N VAL A 20 21.18 23.85 10.98
CA VAL A 20 22.58 23.39 10.79
C VAL A 20 22.99 22.29 11.76
N SER A 21 22.24 22.06 12.84
CA SER A 21 22.50 21.01 13.82
C SER A 21 21.86 19.67 13.45
N ILE A 22 21.02 19.65 12.41
CA ILE A 22 20.35 18.46 11.92
C ILE A 22 21.39 17.52 11.26
N PRO A 23 21.45 16.22 11.60
CA PRO A 23 22.51 15.30 11.17
C PRO A 23 22.72 15.24 9.65
N TRP A 24 21.64 15.22 8.86
CA TRP A 24 21.73 15.19 7.39
C TRP A 24 22.24 16.49 6.74
N TYR A 25 22.24 17.60 7.48
CA TYR A 25 22.90 18.82 7.02
C TYR A 25 24.44 18.68 7.10
N VAL A 26 24.93 17.87 8.05
CA VAL A 26 26.35 17.77 8.42
C VAL A 26 27.12 16.77 7.55
N ASP A 27 26.45 15.73 7.02
CA ASP A 27 27.05 14.69 6.18
C ASP A 27 26.94 14.96 4.67
N GLY A 28 26.07 15.87 4.25
CA GLY A 28 25.98 16.42 2.91
C GLY A 28 24.61 16.16 2.29
N ALA A 29 23.76 17.19 2.33
CA ALA A 29 22.35 16.96 2.07
C ALA A 29 22.03 16.43 0.66
N THR A 30 21.10 15.49 0.58
CA THR A 30 20.51 14.96 -0.65
C THR A 30 19.72 16.04 -1.40
N TYR A 31 19.31 15.72 -2.63
CA TYR A 31 18.44 16.60 -3.43
C TYR A 31 17.15 16.96 -2.68
N TYR A 32 16.57 15.99 -1.98
CA TYR A 32 15.29 16.13 -1.31
C TYR A 32 15.38 16.86 0.03
N GLU A 33 16.43 16.61 0.81
CA GLU A 33 16.75 17.37 2.01
C GLU A 33 16.98 18.86 1.71
N ALA A 34 17.59 19.18 0.58
CA ALA A 34 17.74 20.56 0.14
C ALA A 34 16.38 21.22 -0.20
N ILE A 35 15.39 20.45 -0.69
CA ILE A 35 14.02 20.95 -0.92
C ILE A 35 13.27 21.08 0.40
N ALA A 36 13.39 20.10 1.31
CA ALA A 36 12.79 20.14 2.63
C ALA A 36 13.27 21.37 3.42
N LEU A 37 14.57 21.66 3.39
CA LEU A 37 15.14 22.87 3.99
C LEU A 37 14.62 24.16 3.35
N ARG A 38 14.39 24.17 2.04
CA ARG A 38 13.77 25.31 1.36
C ARG A 38 12.30 25.48 1.78
N GLY A 39 11.55 24.39 1.88
CA GLY A 39 10.18 24.37 2.38
C GLY A 39 10.11 24.96 3.79
N LEU A 40 11.00 24.51 4.69
CA LEU A 40 11.14 25.06 6.03
C LEU A 40 11.39 26.58 6.03
N GLY A 41 12.27 27.07 5.14
CA GLY A 41 12.53 28.50 4.97
C GLY A 41 11.34 29.29 4.45
N ASN A 42 10.55 28.71 3.53
CA ASN A 42 9.32 29.33 3.04
C ASN A 42 8.27 29.42 4.15
N ILE A 43 8.13 28.37 4.97
CA ILE A 43 7.24 28.37 6.13
C ILE A 43 7.70 29.43 7.12
N ALA A 44 9.00 29.47 7.45
CA ALA A 44 9.55 30.45 8.39
C ALA A 44 9.28 31.90 7.97
N ALA A 45 9.34 32.19 6.66
CA ALA A 45 9.02 33.51 6.12
C ALA A 45 7.56 33.93 6.36
N THR A 46 6.65 32.98 6.53
CA THR A 46 5.23 33.20 6.85
C THR A 46 4.99 33.15 8.36
N ASP A 47 5.45 32.10 9.03
CA ASP A 47 5.31 31.87 10.47
C ASP A 47 6.51 31.07 11.01
N VAL A 48 7.30 31.74 11.85
CA VAL A 48 8.52 31.16 12.43
C VAL A 48 8.22 30.06 13.44
N ASP A 49 7.10 30.16 14.17
CA ASP A 49 6.77 29.19 15.21
C ASP A 49 6.30 27.86 14.59
N LEU A 50 5.60 27.92 13.45
CA LEU A 50 5.27 26.73 12.65
C LEU A 50 6.53 26.07 12.08
N ALA A 51 7.46 26.87 11.56
CA ALA A 51 8.73 26.33 11.09
C ALA A 51 9.55 25.70 12.23
N ARG A 52 9.54 26.28 13.44
CA ARG A 52 10.20 25.68 14.61
C ARG A 52 9.55 24.37 15.03
N LEU A 53 8.22 24.26 14.97
CA LEU A 53 7.52 23.00 15.21
C LEU A 53 8.06 21.92 14.27
N ILE A 54 8.08 22.20 12.97
CA ILE A 54 8.51 21.25 11.93
C ILE A 54 9.97 20.85 12.13
N ALA A 55 10.86 21.81 12.35
CA ALA A 55 12.28 21.55 12.57
C ALA A 55 12.56 20.73 13.85
N GLY A 56 11.60 20.66 14.77
CA GLY A 56 11.69 19.86 16.00
C GLY A 56 11.09 18.45 15.90
N LEU A 57 10.45 18.09 14.79
CA LEU A 57 9.88 16.76 14.58
C LEU A 57 11.00 15.73 14.39
N SER A 58 10.84 14.53 14.96
CA SER A 58 11.89 13.50 14.95
C SER A 58 12.29 13.11 13.53
N TRP A 59 11.31 12.79 12.68
CA TRP A 59 11.55 12.38 11.29
C TRP A 59 12.25 13.47 10.45
N PHE A 60 11.99 14.75 10.75
CA PHE A 60 12.68 15.86 10.07
C PHE A 60 14.10 16.02 10.60
N ALA A 61 14.28 15.85 11.92
CA ALA A 61 15.53 16.03 12.62
C ALA A 61 16.49 14.86 12.49
N ASP A 62 16.06 13.64 12.17
CA ASP A 62 16.92 12.48 11.93
C ASP A 62 17.09 12.13 10.45
N GLY A 63 16.25 12.71 9.57
CA GLY A 63 16.28 12.48 8.13
C GLY A 63 15.57 11.20 7.69
N SER A 64 14.80 10.55 8.56
CA SER A 64 14.13 9.29 8.27
C SER A 64 12.82 9.47 7.48
N PHE A 65 12.89 10.13 6.32
CA PHE A 65 11.69 10.42 5.52
C PHE A 65 11.74 9.90 4.08
N GLU A 66 10.55 9.61 3.54
CA GLU A 66 10.35 9.33 2.12
C GLU A 66 10.68 10.57 1.29
N GLU A 67 11.82 10.48 0.61
CA GLU A 67 12.54 11.55 -0.04
C GLU A 67 11.65 12.51 -0.88
N TRP A 68 10.74 12.01 -1.71
CA TRP A 68 9.87 12.86 -2.54
C TRP A 68 8.68 13.45 -1.77
N ASN A 69 8.01 12.64 -0.93
CA ASN A 69 6.75 12.96 -0.25
C ASN A 69 6.92 14.10 0.78
N VAL A 70 8.02 14.12 1.53
CA VAL A 70 8.30 15.22 2.47
C VAL A 70 8.64 16.52 1.75
N ALA A 71 9.42 16.44 0.67
CA ALA A 71 9.78 17.62 -0.10
C ALA A 71 8.55 18.31 -0.72
N ILE A 72 7.62 17.52 -1.26
CA ILE A 72 6.36 18.04 -1.82
C ILE A 72 5.42 18.51 -0.70
N GLY A 73 5.29 17.74 0.38
CA GLY A 73 4.42 18.05 1.52
C GLY A 73 4.79 19.36 2.20
N LEU A 74 6.07 19.59 2.49
CA LEU A 74 6.53 20.85 3.11
C LEU A 74 6.35 22.06 2.19
N ARG A 75 6.51 21.87 0.87
CA ARG A 75 6.19 22.92 -0.10
C ARG A 75 4.70 23.25 -0.08
N LEU A 76 3.85 22.22 -0.13
CA LEU A 76 2.40 22.41 -0.14
C LEU A 76 1.91 23.02 1.17
N LEU A 77 2.46 22.62 2.31
CA LEU A 77 2.16 23.23 3.60
C LEU A 77 2.60 24.70 3.65
N ALA A 78 3.74 25.05 3.05
CA ALA A 78 4.16 26.45 2.93
C ALA A 78 3.15 27.26 2.09
N ASP A 79 2.65 26.69 1.01
CA ASP A 79 1.60 27.29 0.17
C ASP A 79 0.29 27.44 0.96
N THR A 80 -0.09 26.44 1.76
CA THR A 80 -1.25 26.49 2.65
C THR A 80 -1.11 27.61 3.68
N ALA A 81 -0.01 27.62 4.44
CA ALA A 81 0.23 28.61 5.49
C ALA A 81 0.29 30.04 4.93
N SER A 82 0.83 30.21 3.72
CA SER A 82 0.85 31.50 3.01
C SER A 82 -0.53 31.96 2.56
N THR A 83 -1.42 31.01 2.26
CA THR A 83 -2.82 31.28 1.91
C THR A 83 -3.64 31.60 3.17
N ASP A 84 -3.49 30.78 4.21
CA ASP A 84 -4.12 30.95 5.51
C ASP A 84 -3.33 30.24 6.61
N ILE A 85 -2.81 31.02 7.56
CA ILE A 85 -1.94 30.48 8.61
C ILE A 85 -2.68 29.56 9.58
N GLU A 86 -3.96 29.82 9.86
CA GLU A 86 -4.78 28.98 10.73
C GLU A 86 -5.02 27.60 10.11
N LEU A 87 -5.29 27.55 8.80
CA LEU A 87 -5.36 26.30 8.04
C LEU A 87 -4.03 25.54 8.06
N GLY A 88 -2.91 26.25 7.83
CA GLY A 88 -1.57 25.67 7.92
C GLY A 88 -1.28 25.05 9.29
N TRP A 89 -1.63 25.75 10.37
CA TRP A 89 -1.50 25.22 11.74
C TRP A 89 -2.42 24.03 12.03
N THR A 90 -3.63 24.03 11.47
CA THR A 90 -4.60 22.94 11.67
C THR A 90 -4.04 21.64 11.08
N ILE A 91 -3.52 21.71 9.85
CA ILE A 91 -2.96 20.55 9.16
C ILE A 91 -1.63 20.11 9.80
N ALA A 92 -0.74 21.07 10.09
CA ALA A 92 0.60 20.76 10.57
C ALA A 92 0.66 20.07 11.94
N ARG A 93 -0.38 20.21 12.77
CA ARG A 93 -0.39 19.64 14.12
C ARG A 93 -0.62 18.13 14.15
N GLN A 94 -1.25 17.58 13.12
CA GLN A 94 -1.71 16.19 13.10
C GLN A 94 -0.94 15.40 12.05
N TRP A 95 -0.93 15.87 10.79
CA TRP A 95 -0.32 15.16 9.65
C TRP A 95 1.21 15.20 9.60
N LEU A 96 1.84 15.87 10.55
CA LEU A 96 3.31 15.94 10.61
C LEU A 96 3.84 15.21 11.82
N ALA A 97 2.99 14.55 12.62
CA ALA A 97 3.44 13.97 13.89
C ALA A 97 4.41 12.80 13.69
N ASP A 98 4.22 12.02 12.63
CA ASP A 98 4.91 10.76 12.34
C ASP A 98 5.56 10.70 10.95
N GLY A 99 5.33 11.70 10.10
CA GLY A 99 5.97 11.81 8.78
C GLY A 99 5.18 12.74 7.87
N ILE A 100 5.40 12.63 6.57
CA ILE A 100 4.41 13.05 5.56
C ILE A 100 4.31 11.90 4.55
N SER A 101 3.19 11.19 4.61
CA SER A 101 2.81 10.18 3.63
C SER A 101 2.41 10.81 2.30
N PHE A 102 2.37 10.00 1.24
CA PHE A 102 1.81 10.41 -0.05
C PHE A 102 0.35 10.87 0.09
N SER A 103 -0.45 10.16 0.90
CA SER A 103 -1.88 10.48 1.10
C SER A 103 -2.07 11.85 1.74
N GLU A 104 -1.23 12.21 2.72
CA GLU A 104 -1.24 13.54 3.34
C GLU A 104 -0.76 14.62 2.36
N ALA A 105 0.29 14.35 1.58
CA ALA A 105 0.77 15.29 0.55
C ALA A 105 -0.28 15.55 -0.55
N SER A 106 -0.94 14.52 -1.07
CA SER A 106 -2.03 14.63 -2.05
C SER A 106 -3.25 15.37 -1.46
N SER A 107 -3.54 15.13 -0.19
CA SER A 107 -4.62 15.81 0.53
C SER A 107 -4.33 17.29 0.76
N LEU A 108 -3.07 17.64 1.04
CA LEU A 108 -2.60 19.03 1.11
C LEU A 108 -2.80 19.75 -0.23
N GLU A 109 -2.48 19.09 -1.35
CA GLU A 109 -2.73 19.64 -2.69
C GLU A 109 -4.23 19.91 -2.91
N SER A 110 -5.08 18.93 -2.58
CA SER A 110 -6.54 19.07 -2.71
C SER A 110 -7.09 20.21 -1.84
N LEU A 111 -6.64 20.34 -0.59
CA LEU A 111 -7.05 21.43 0.31
C LEU A 111 -6.56 22.80 -0.19
N ASN A 112 -5.36 22.89 -0.74
CA ASN A 112 -4.83 24.13 -1.32
C ASN A 112 -5.63 24.57 -2.54
N GLU A 113 -5.97 23.65 -3.44
CA GLU A 113 -6.81 23.95 -4.59
C GLU A 113 -8.21 24.41 -4.17
N LEU A 114 -8.81 23.74 -3.17
CA LEU A 114 -10.07 24.15 -2.57
C LEU A 114 -9.97 25.55 -1.95
N ALA A 115 -8.94 25.80 -1.14
CA ALA A 115 -8.74 27.09 -0.48
C ALA A 115 -8.55 28.24 -1.47
N SER A 116 -7.94 27.97 -2.64
CA SER A 116 -7.78 28.96 -3.72
C SER A 116 -9.11 29.39 -4.34
N ARG A 117 -10.14 28.53 -4.27
CA ARG A 117 -11.49 28.81 -4.79
C ARG A 117 -12.44 29.31 -3.70
N ASP A 118 -12.40 28.67 -2.53
CA ASP A 118 -13.25 28.94 -1.37
C ASP A 118 -12.54 28.57 -0.06
N LEU A 119 -11.84 29.56 0.52
CA LEU A 119 -11.09 29.40 1.76
C LEU A 119 -11.98 28.96 2.95
N GLU A 120 -13.20 29.47 3.03
CA GLU A 120 -14.09 29.14 4.15
C GLU A 120 -14.55 27.68 4.07
N TYR A 121 -14.80 27.18 2.87
CA TYR A 121 -15.10 25.77 2.68
C TYR A 121 -13.91 24.87 3.00
N ALA A 122 -12.70 25.23 2.55
CA ALA A 122 -11.49 24.48 2.89
C ALA A 122 -11.24 24.41 4.41
N ARG A 123 -11.47 25.51 5.14
CA ARG A 123 -11.40 25.52 6.61
C ARG A 123 -12.43 24.60 7.27
N GLN A 124 -13.64 24.53 6.73
CA GLN A 124 -14.68 23.62 7.23
C GLN A 124 -14.29 22.15 7.06
N LEU A 125 -13.63 21.80 5.95
CA LEU A 125 -13.16 20.44 5.70
C LEU A 125 -11.95 20.08 6.56
N ALA A 126 -11.01 21.00 6.73
CA ALA A 126 -9.77 20.77 7.48
C ALA A 126 -9.97 20.51 8.98
N VAL A 127 -11.18 20.72 9.50
CA VAL A 127 -11.53 20.45 10.91
C VAL A 127 -12.44 19.23 11.10
N LEU A 128 -12.75 18.50 10.02
CA LEU A 128 -13.50 17.24 10.12
C LEU A 128 -12.65 16.21 10.85
N SER A 129 -13.27 15.39 11.70
CA SER A 129 -12.54 14.49 12.60
C SER A 129 -11.60 13.54 11.86
N TRP A 130 -12.06 13.01 10.72
CA TRP A 130 -11.32 12.10 9.82
C TRP A 130 -10.30 12.81 8.91
N VAL A 131 -10.31 14.15 8.90
CA VAL A 131 -9.27 14.96 8.24
C VAL A 131 -8.22 15.37 9.27
N THR A 132 -8.58 15.44 10.56
CA THR A 132 -7.69 15.92 11.63
C THR A 132 -6.98 14.82 12.42
N ASP A 133 -7.19 13.55 12.09
CA ASP A 133 -6.41 12.44 12.62
C ASP A 133 -5.23 12.14 11.68
N ASP A 134 -5.25 11.00 11.01
CA ASP A 134 -4.29 10.58 9.98
C ASP A 134 -5.08 10.34 8.70
N VAL A 135 -4.50 10.65 7.54
CA VAL A 135 -5.23 10.55 6.28
C VAL A 135 -4.98 9.21 5.63
N THR A 136 -5.97 8.32 5.74
CA THR A 136 -5.96 7.08 4.96
C THR A 136 -6.10 7.37 3.46
N LYS A 137 -5.70 6.41 2.63
CA LYS A 137 -5.93 6.48 1.17
C LYS A 137 -7.40 6.73 0.80
N LEU A 138 -8.34 6.13 1.53
CA LEU A 138 -9.76 6.38 1.29
C LEU A 138 -10.14 7.84 1.56
N GLU A 139 -9.57 8.44 2.61
CA GLU A 139 -9.82 9.84 2.96
C GLU A 139 -9.12 10.81 2.01
N GLU A 140 -7.92 10.46 1.51
CA GLU A 140 -7.26 11.17 0.41
C GLU A 140 -8.11 11.14 -0.86
N GLU A 141 -8.60 9.96 -1.26
CA GLU A 141 -9.52 9.81 -2.37
C GLU A 141 -10.81 10.63 -2.16
N ALA A 142 -11.34 10.68 -0.94
CA ALA A 142 -12.50 11.50 -0.59
C ALA A 142 -12.20 12.99 -0.79
N LEU A 143 -11.09 13.51 -0.27
CA LEU A 143 -10.70 14.93 -0.41
C LEU A 143 -10.46 15.31 -1.87
N ARG A 144 -9.72 14.49 -2.62
CA ARG A 144 -9.47 14.70 -4.05
C ARG A 144 -10.76 14.69 -4.86
N THR A 145 -11.68 13.82 -4.48
CA THR A 145 -12.97 13.70 -5.15
C THR A 145 -13.91 14.85 -4.80
N LEU A 146 -13.94 15.29 -3.54
CA LEU A 146 -14.63 16.52 -3.14
C LEU A 146 -14.11 17.74 -3.90
N ASN A 147 -12.79 17.88 -4.04
CA ASN A 147 -12.17 18.94 -4.81
C ASN A 147 -12.67 18.93 -6.27
N SER A 148 -12.80 17.74 -6.88
CA SER A 148 -13.35 17.57 -8.22
C SER A 148 -14.84 17.89 -8.32
N VAL A 149 -15.65 17.45 -7.33
CA VAL A 149 -17.08 17.73 -7.26
C VAL A 149 -17.32 19.23 -7.07
N ASP A 150 -16.58 19.88 -6.18
CA ASP A 150 -16.66 21.32 -5.90
C ASP A 150 -16.34 22.17 -7.14
N ALA A 151 -15.30 21.81 -7.88
CA ALA A 151 -14.91 22.51 -9.11
C ALA A 151 -16.01 22.49 -10.19
N LEU A 152 -16.92 21.51 -10.14
CA LEU A 152 -18.02 21.34 -11.10
C LEU A 152 -19.36 21.85 -10.56
N ASP A 153 -19.66 21.56 -9.28
CA ASP A 153 -20.88 21.95 -8.57
C ASP A 153 -20.61 22.14 -7.07
N MET A 154 -20.22 23.36 -6.71
CA MET A 154 -19.98 23.78 -5.33
C MET A 154 -21.19 23.59 -4.41
N GLN A 155 -22.42 23.74 -4.91
CA GLN A 155 -23.62 23.59 -4.07
C GLN A 155 -23.82 22.13 -3.69
N LEU A 156 -23.59 21.21 -4.63
CA LEU A 156 -23.63 19.78 -4.36
C LEU A 156 -22.54 19.37 -3.36
N ALA A 157 -21.30 19.85 -3.53
CA ALA A 157 -20.20 19.57 -2.61
C ALA A 157 -20.54 19.98 -1.17
N ARG A 158 -21.00 21.23 -0.97
CA ARG A 158 -21.40 21.75 0.35
C ARG A 158 -22.57 21.00 0.98
N LYS A 159 -23.49 20.52 0.15
CA LYS A 159 -24.64 19.76 0.63
C LYS A 159 -24.23 18.40 1.19
N ILE A 160 -23.32 17.70 0.50
CA ILE A 160 -22.82 16.39 0.94
C ILE A 160 -22.07 16.54 2.26
N THR A 161 -21.18 17.53 2.35
CA THR A 161 -20.32 17.75 3.52
C THR A 161 -21.08 18.27 4.73
N GLY A 162 -22.26 18.88 4.53
CA GLY A 162 -23.16 19.29 5.60
C GLY A 162 -23.97 18.15 6.24
N THR A 163 -23.86 16.91 5.75
CA THR A 163 -24.56 15.76 6.34
C THR A 163 -23.83 15.21 7.57
N SER A 164 -24.57 14.76 8.59
CA SER A 164 -23.98 14.32 9.86
C SER A 164 -23.11 13.07 9.71
N TRP A 165 -23.51 12.11 8.87
CA TRP A 165 -22.73 10.89 8.65
C TRP A 165 -21.40 11.17 7.95
N PHE A 166 -21.34 12.17 7.08
CA PHE A 166 -20.11 12.53 6.35
C PHE A 166 -19.04 13.08 7.30
N ALA A 167 -19.45 13.93 8.24
CA ALA A 167 -18.56 14.49 9.23
C ALA A 167 -18.04 13.43 10.22
N GLU A 168 -18.86 12.43 10.56
CA GLU A 168 -18.55 11.42 11.59
C GLU A 168 -17.83 10.18 11.06
N LYS A 169 -18.01 9.81 9.78
CA LYS A 169 -17.62 8.48 9.26
C LYS A 169 -16.68 8.49 8.04
N GLY A 170 -15.98 9.60 7.77
CA GLY A 170 -14.82 9.72 6.85
C GLY A 170 -14.73 8.70 5.71
N ALA A 171 -14.11 7.55 5.98
CA ALA A 171 -13.96 6.41 5.07
C ALA A 171 -15.24 5.98 4.29
N PHE A 172 -16.42 6.04 4.90
CA PHE A 172 -17.69 5.72 4.22
C PHE A 172 -18.05 6.74 3.12
N SER A 173 -17.51 7.95 3.21
CA SER A 173 -17.76 9.00 2.24
C SER A 173 -17.01 8.83 0.92
N ALA A 174 -15.85 8.15 0.93
CA ALA A 174 -15.03 8.01 -0.27
C ALA A 174 -15.76 7.28 -1.41
N PRO A 175 -16.43 6.13 -1.20
CA PRO A 175 -17.24 5.49 -2.24
C PRO A 175 -18.41 6.35 -2.75
N VAL A 176 -19.05 7.12 -1.87
CA VAL A 176 -20.17 8.01 -2.23
C VAL A 176 -19.67 9.13 -3.14
N LEU A 177 -18.60 9.81 -2.73
CA LEU A 177 -17.96 10.86 -3.50
C LEU A 177 -17.44 10.34 -4.84
N ASN A 178 -16.76 9.19 -4.84
CA ASN A 178 -16.28 8.53 -6.05
C ASN A 178 -17.43 8.25 -7.02
N SER A 179 -18.59 7.84 -6.50
CA SER A 179 -19.80 7.61 -7.29
C SER A 179 -20.35 8.92 -7.89
N LEU A 180 -20.46 9.99 -7.10
CA LEU A 180 -20.91 11.30 -7.56
C LEU A 180 -19.96 11.93 -8.58
N ASN A 181 -18.66 11.77 -8.38
CA ASN A 181 -17.65 12.22 -9.33
C ASN A 181 -17.70 11.40 -10.63
N SER A 182 -17.93 10.09 -10.53
CA SER A 182 -18.16 9.25 -11.71
C SER A 182 -19.39 9.72 -12.50
N PHE A 183 -20.49 10.06 -11.82
CA PHE A 183 -21.66 10.68 -12.45
C PHE A 183 -21.30 11.99 -13.17
N LEU A 184 -20.61 12.91 -12.50
CA LEU A 184 -20.20 14.20 -13.09
C LEU A 184 -19.38 14.03 -14.37
N HIS A 185 -18.53 13.01 -14.45
CA HIS A 185 -17.64 12.80 -15.60
C HIS A 185 -18.26 11.96 -16.71
N ARG A 186 -19.21 11.07 -16.38
CA ARG A 186 -19.72 10.05 -17.33
C ARG A 186 -21.16 10.28 -17.74
N ASP A 187 -22.00 10.76 -16.84
CA ASP A 187 -23.44 10.88 -17.04
C ASP A 187 -24.05 11.99 -16.15
N THR A 188 -23.88 13.23 -16.59
CA THR A 188 -24.41 14.39 -15.86
C THR A 188 -25.93 14.45 -15.85
N ASP A 189 -26.61 13.78 -16.79
CA ASP A 189 -28.08 13.75 -16.84
C ASP A 189 -28.62 12.82 -15.75
N ALA A 190 -28.03 11.64 -15.59
CA ALA A 190 -28.34 10.77 -14.47
C ALA A 190 -28.09 11.47 -13.12
N LEU A 191 -27.01 12.24 -12.99
CA LEU A 191 -26.77 13.04 -11.77
C LEU A 191 -27.87 14.07 -11.50
N ARG A 192 -28.36 14.76 -12.54
CA ARG A 192 -29.47 15.71 -12.40
C ARG A 192 -30.73 14.98 -11.93
N GLU A 193 -31.00 13.79 -12.45
CA GLU A 193 -32.12 12.96 -11.99
C GLU A 193 -31.96 12.51 -10.53
N LEU A 194 -30.75 12.16 -10.11
CA LEU A 194 -30.42 11.78 -8.74
C LEU A 194 -30.63 12.94 -7.76
N THR A 195 -30.04 14.10 -8.07
CA THR A 195 -29.96 15.24 -7.14
C THR A 195 -31.32 15.91 -6.88
N VAL A 196 -32.29 15.72 -7.79
CA VAL A 196 -33.67 16.22 -7.62
C VAL A 196 -34.58 15.25 -6.87
N GLN A 197 -34.12 14.02 -6.55
CA GLN A 197 -34.92 13.10 -5.77
C GLN A 197 -35.21 13.69 -4.38
N PRO A 198 -36.44 13.59 -3.84
CA PRO A 198 -36.76 14.19 -2.55
C PRO A 198 -35.84 13.77 -1.41
N TRP A 199 -35.49 12.48 -1.37
CA TRP A 199 -34.57 11.85 -0.41
C TRP A 199 -33.11 12.24 -0.60
N PHE A 200 -32.73 12.69 -1.80
CA PHE A 200 -31.42 13.30 -2.00
C PHE A 200 -31.49 14.78 -1.62
N ALA A 201 -32.63 15.42 -1.90
CA ALA A 201 -32.87 16.86 -1.79
C ALA A 201 -32.77 17.38 -0.34
N ASP A 202 -33.23 16.59 0.63
CA ASP A 202 -33.23 16.90 2.06
C ASP A 202 -31.93 16.51 2.79
N GLY A 203 -31.02 15.83 2.11
CA GLY A 203 -29.71 15.41 2.62
C GLY A 203 -29.69 13.90 2.87
N LEU A 204 -28.57 13.26 2.56
CA LEU A 204 -28.46 11.81 2.62
C LEU A 204 -28.39 11.34 4.08
N ASP A 205 -29.15 10.30 4.42
CA ASP A 205 -28.85 9.44 5.57
C ASP A 205 -27.84 8.32 5.22
N GLU A 206 -27.52 7.44 6.17
CA GLU A 206 -26.58 6.33 5.95
C GLU A 206 -27.06 5.32 4.88
N GLU A 207 -28.37 5.06 4.83
CA GLU A 207 -28.97 4.13 3.87
C GLU A 207 -28.93 4.74 2.46
N GLU A 208 -29.29 6.01 2.34
CA GLU A 208 -29.32 6.75 1.08
C GLU A 208 -27.91 6.96 0.53
N ALA A 209 -26.93 7.23 1.40
CA ALA A 209 -25.53 7.29 1.04
C ALA A 209 -25.03 5.94 0.52
N ALA A 210 -25.31 4.82 1.23
CA ALA A 210 -25.00 3.48 0.75
C ALA A 210 -25.68 3.17 -0.59
N PHE A 211 -26.91 3.66 -0.79
CA PHE A 211 -27.63 3.49 -2.04
C PHE A 211 -26.95 4.22 -3.20
N VAL A 212 -26.51 5.47 -3.00
CA VAL A 212 -25.80 6.28 -4.01
C VAL A 212 -24.55 5.57 -4.53
N VAL A 213 -23.81 4.85 -3.67
CA VAL A 213 -22.63 4.05 -4.06
C VAL A 213 -22.97 3.05 -5.18
N THR A 214 -24.17 2.46 -5.13
CA THR A 214 -24.59 1.46 -6.12
C THR A 214 -24.98 2.05 -7.48
N LEU A 215 -25.28 3.34 -7.53
CA LEU A 215 -26.00 3.93 -8.67
C LEU A 215 -25.10 4.39 -9.82
N ALA A 216 -23.92 4.93 -9.54
CA ALA A 216 -23.06 5.53 -10.58
C ALA A 216 -22.69 4.54 -11.68
N TRP A 217 -22.36 3.31 -11.27
CA TRP A 217 -22.03 2.25 -12.21
C TRP A 217 -23.25 1.72 -12.95
N VAL A 218 -24.40 1.64 -12.26
CA VAL A 218 -25.67 1.21 -12.86
C VAL A 218 -26.10 2.20 -13.94
N ALA A 219 -26.10 3.50 -13.65
CA ALA A 219 -26.44 4.54 -14.62
C ALA A 219 -25.61 4.44 -15.90
N ALA A 220 -24.29 4.29 -15.75
CA ALA A 220 -23.36 4.21 -16.88
C ALA A 220 -23.54 2.95 -17.76
N ARG A 221 -24.26 1.92 -17.30
CA ARG A 221 -24.36 0.63 -18.00
C ARG A 221 -25.78 0.19 -18.32
N ASN A 222 -26.75 0.63 -17.55
CA ASN A 222 -28.15 0.30 -17.73
C ASN A 222 -29.05 1.41 -17.16
N SER A 223 -29.46 2.33 -18.04
CA SER A 223 -30.33 3.46 -17.68
C SER A 223 -31.74 3.02 -17.24
N GLU A 224 -32.24 1.87 -17.71
CA GLU A 224 -33.53 1.32 -17.27
C GLU A 224 -33.46 0.86 -15.81
N LEU A 225 -32.44 0.07 -15.45
CA LEU A 225 -32.22 -0.38 -14.08
C LEU A 225 -32.03 0.80 -13.13
N TYR A 226 -31.26 1.80 -13.56
CA TYR A 226 -31.06 3.04 -12.81
C TYR A 226 -32.39 3.75 -12.54
N THR A 227 -33.20 3.95 -13.57
CA THR A 227 -34.51 4.61 -13.46
C THR A 227 -35.46 3.82 -12.56
N ASP A 228 -35.47 2.50 -12.68
CA ASP A 228 -36.31 1.62 -11.86
C ASP A 228 -35.91 1.71 -10.38
N LEU A 229 -34.61 1.68 -10.08
CA LEU A 229 -34.06 1.83 -8.72
C LEU A 229 -34.35 3.19 -8.11
N LEU A 230 -34.21 4.28 -8.88
CA LEU A 230 -34.56 5.63 -8.41
C LEU A 230 -36.05 5.75 -8.09
N ARG A 231 -36.91 5.14 -8.91
CA ARG A 231 -38.37 5.18 -8.73
C ARG A 231 -38.79 4.36 -7.51
N THR A 232 -38.27 3.15 -7.40
CA THR A 232 -38.59 2.22 -6.31
C THR A 232 -37.38 1.34 -6.02
N ARG A 233 -36.74 1.56 -4.86
CA ARG A 233 -35.78 0.61 -4.27
C ARG A 233 -36.44 -0.20 -3.16
N TYR A 234 -36.03 -1.46 -3.03
CA TYR A 234 -36.33 -2.27 -1.86
C TYR A 234 -35.05 -2.44 -1.06
N THR A 235 -35.06 -1.93 0.17
CA THR A 235 -33.89 -1.96 1.06
C THR A 235 -34.10 -2.98 2.17
N GLN A 236 -33.04 -3.75 2.45
CA GLN A 236 -32.92 -4.57 3.64
C GLN A 236 -31.59 -4.20 4.30
N ASN A 237 -31.57 -4.17 5.64
CA ASN A 237 -30.33 -3.97 6.38
C ASN A 237 -30.19 -5.00 7.50
N ARG A 238 -28.94 -5.25 7.90
CA ARG A 238 -28.62 -6.07 9.06
C ARG A 238 -27.32 -5.63 9.68
N THR A 239 -27.36 -5.28 10.97
CA THR A 239 -26.14 -5.10 11.76
C THR A 239 -25.60 -6.45 12.20
N ILE A 240 -24.30 -6.65 12.04
CA ILE A 240 -23.55 -7.82 12.48
C ILE A 240 -22.42 -7.36 13.38
N SER A 241 -22.13 -8.13 14.43
CA SER A 241 -20.93 -7.93 15.22
C SER A 241 -19.79 -8.80 14.68
N LEU A 242 -18.65 -8.15 14.48
CA LEU A 242 -17.38 -8.69 14.00
C LEU A 242 -16.38 -8.75 15.17
N PRO A 243 -15.64 -9.87 15.35
CA PRO A 243 -14.65 -10.04 16.39
C PRO A 243 -13.66 -8.89 16.65
N LEU A 244 -13.16 -8.20 15.61
CA LEU A 244 -12.12 -7.16 15.76
C LEU A 244 -12.64 -5.75 15.39
N ALA A 245 -13.37 -5.60 14.29
CA ALA A 245 -13.91 -4.33 13.80
C ALA A 245 -15.12 -3.82 14.60
N GLY A 246 -15.78 -4.70 15.37
CA GLY A 246 -17.01 -4.34 16.10
C GLY A 246 -18.25 -4.43 15.21
N ASP A 247 -19.17 -3.48 15.33
CA ASP A 247 -20.45 -3.54 14.61
C ASP A 247 -20.31 -3.03 13.17
N ALA A 248 -20.78 -3.83 12.22
CA ALA A 248 -20.86 -3.50 10.80
C ALA A 248 -22.29 -3.70 10.27
N ASN A 249 -22.72 -2.85 9.34
CA ASN A 249 -24.00 -2.96 8.65
C ASN A 249 -23.84 -3.64 7.30
N ILE A 250 -24.77 -4.53 6.97
CA ILE A 250 -24.95 -5.04 5.62
C ILE A 250 -26.16 -4.36 5.01
N TRP A 251 -25.96 -3.64 3.90
CA TRP A 251 -27.01 -2.96 3.13
C TRP A 251 -27.32 -3.76 1.86
N ILE A 252 -28.59 -4.06 1.64
CA ILE A 252 -29.05 -4.73 0.42
C ILE A 252 -30.07 -3.86 -0.28
N PHE A 253 -29.76 -3.49 -1.52
CA PHE A 253 -30.66 -2.79 -2.43
C PHE A 253 -31.14 -3.72 -3.54
N GLN A 254 -32.43 -3.64 -3.87
CA GLN A 254 -33.07 -4.46 -4.89
C GLN A 254 -33.97 -3.62 -5.78
N ASN A 255 -34.02 -3.98 -7.07
CA ASN A 255 -34.91 -3.36 -8.05
C ASN A 255 -36.31 -4.01 -8.10
N THR A 256 -36.48 -5.18 -7.49
CA THR A 256 -37.76 -5.89 -7.39
C THR A 256 -38.02 -6.35 -5.95
N PRO A 257 -39.29 -6.57 -5.54
CA PRO A 257 -39.62 -7.06 -4.20
C PRO A 257 -39.30 -8.56 -4.09
N PHE A 258 -38.01 -8.91 -4.06
CA PHE A 258 -37.60 -10.27 -3.75
C PHE A 258 -37.93 -10.61 -2.28
N PRO A 259 -38.14 -11.90 -1.94
CA PRO A 259 -38.27 -12.33 -0.53
C PRO A 259 -37.04 -11.91 0.29
N PRO A 260 -37.06 -11.94 1.64
CA PRO A 260 -35.87 -11.60 2.44
C PRO A 260 -34.60 -12.35 1.99
N ALA A 261 -33.46 -11.67 1.92
CA ALA A 261 -32.18 -12.20 1.42
C ALA A 261 -31.36 -12.90 2.53
N GLU A 262 -32.02 -13.66 3.41
CA GLU A 262 -31.40 -14.20 4.64
C GLU A 262 -30.19 -15.10 4.36
N ASP A 263 -30.23 -15.87 3.28
CA ASP A 263 -29.13 -16.73 2.84
C ASP A 263 -27.90 -15.92 2.40
N LEU A 264 -28.10 -14.88 1.58
CA LEU A 264 -27.04 -13.97 1.17
C LEU A 264 -26.47 -13.21 2.37
N LEU A 265 -27.34 -12.67 3.23
CA LEU A 265 -26.94 -11.97 4.45
C LEU A 265 -26.09 -12.85 5.35
N ALA A 266 -26.50 -14.11 5.55
CA ALA A 266 -25.74 -15.07 6.34
C ALA A 266 -24.36 -15.35 5.73
N VAL A 267 -24.28 -15.56 4.41
CA VAL A 267 -23.00 -15.82 3.74
C VAL A 267 -22.06 -14.61 3.83
N VAL A 268 -22.55 -13.39 3.64
CA VAL A 268 -21.74 -12.16 3.80
C VAL A 268 -21.25 -12.04 5.24
N ALA A 269 -22.14 -12.21 6.21
CA ALA A 269 -21.80 -12.10 7.63
C ALA A 269 -20.76 -13.14 8.07
N ASP A 270 -20.93 -14.39 7.66
CA ASP A 270 -19.98 -15.46 7.96
C ASP A 270 -18.64 -15.23 7.28
N THR A 271 -18.66 -14.76 6.02
CA THR A 271 -17.43 -14.43 5.28
C THR A 271 -16.67 -13.31 5.99
N ALA A 272 -17.33 -12.21 6.37
CA ALA A 272 -16.67 -11.12 7.09
C ALA A 272 -16.03 -11.58 8.41
N ARG A 273 -16.79 -12.32 9.25
CA ARG A 273 -16.29 -12.82 10.55
C ARG A 273 -15.14 -13.81 10.41
N ILE A 274 -15.24 -14.75 9.46
CA ILE A 274 -14.24 -15.81 9.30
C ILE A 274 -12.96 -15.24 8.67
N SER A 275 -13.08 -14.33 7.71
CA SER A 275 -11.93 -13.65 7.11
C SER A 275 -11.17 -12.82 8.15
N GLU A 276 -11.88 -12.06 9.00
CA GLU A 276 -11.27 -11.33 10.11
C GLU A 276 -10.54 -12.26 11.09
N GLY A 277 -11.12 -13.41 11.41
CA GLY A 277 -10.45 -14.43 12.22
C GLY A 277 -9.20 -15.04 11.55
N LEU A 278 -9.22 -15.19 10.23
CA LEU A 278 -8.09 -15.72 9.45
C LEU A 278 -6.94 -14.72 9.35
N LEU A 279 -7.21 -13.46 8.99
CA LEU A 279 -6.15 -12.45 8.84
C LEU A 279 -5.73 -11.86 10.19
N GLN A 280 -6.61 -11.91 11.21
CA GLN A 280 -6.45 -11.23 12.50
C GLN A 280 -6.27 -9.71 12.33
N VAL A 281 -6.95 -9.15 11.33
CA VAL A 281 -7.02 -7.71 11.05
C VAL A 281 -8.49 -7.31 11.05
N PRO A 282 -8.89 -6.16 11.64
CA PRO A 282 -10.27 -5.69 11.55
C PRO A 282 -10.80 -5.67 10.12
N PHE A 283 -12.08 -6.03 9.95
CA PHE A 283 -12.70 -5.96 8.64
C PHE A 283 -12.65 -4.52 8.07
N PRO A 284 -12.29 -4.32 6.78
CA PRO A 284 -11.86 -3.00 6.30
C PRO A 284 -12.97 -1.95 6.14
N THR A 285 -14.22 -2.30 6.44
CA THR A 285 -15.37 -1.39 6.37
C THR A 285 -16.43 -1.75 7.40
N ASN A 286 -17.12 -0.74 7.91
CA ASN A 286 -18.30 -0.92 8.76
C ASN A 286 -19.60 -1.01 7.95
N ASP A 287 -19.54 -0.85 6.63
CA ASP A 287 -20.70 -0.89 5.75
C ASP A 287 -20.40 -1.75 4.52
N ILE A 288 -21.08 -2.89 4.44
CA ILE A 288 -20.98 -3.86 3.34
C ILE A 288 -22.21 -3.68 2.46
N ILE A 289 -22.01 -3.25 1.21
CA ILE A 289 -23.11 -2.84 0.33
C ILE A 289 -23.32 -3.88 -0.78
N LEU A 290 -24.57 -4.29 -0.99
CA LEU A 290 -24.97 -5.22 -2.03
C LEU A 290 -26.10 -4.65 -2.88
N LEU A 291 -25.92 -4.69 -4.20
CA LEU A 291 -27.00 -4.55 -5.16
C LEU A 291 -27.40 -5.94 -5.67
N VAL A 292 -28.61 -6.37 -5.32
CA VAL A 292 -29.19 -7.63 -5.76
C VAL A 292 -30.13 -7.35 -6.94
N VAL A 293 -29.71 -7.75 -8.14
CA VAL A 293 -30.44 -7.47 -9.38
C VAL A 293 -31.24 -8.70 -9.82
N ASP A 294 -32.47 -8.47 -10.27
CA ASP A 294 -33.29 -9.50 -10.89
C ASP A 294 -32.77 -9.90 -12.28
N ASP A 295 -32.09 -11.05 -12.33
CA ASP A 295 -31.54 -11.58 -13.59
C ASP A 295 -32.55 -12.34 -14.46
N THR A 296 -33.82 -12.43 -14.03
CA THR A 296 -34.90 -12.98 -14.85
C THR A 296 -35.43 -11.95 -15.85
N ASP A 297 -35.31 -10.66 -15.52
CA ASP A 297 -35.61 -9.59 -16.45
C ASP A 297 -34.41 -9.33 -17.37
N ARG A 298 -34.56 -9.77 -18.63
CA ARG A 298 -33.52 -9.65 -19.65
C ARG A 298 -33.18 -8.20 -20.02
N ARG A 299 -34.00 -7.20 -19.63
CA ARG A 299 -33.71 -5.78 -19.85
C ARG A 299 -32.46 -5.31 -19.11
N TYR A 300 -32.14 -5.93 -17.97
CA TYR A 300 -31.01 -5.50 -17.15
C TYR A 300 -29.65 -6.02 -17.63
N ASN A 301 -29.62 -7.20 -18.29
CA ASN A 301 -28.44 -7.85 -18.91
C ASN A 301 -27.08 -7.38 -18.35
N PHE A 302 -26.85 -7.63 -17.06
CA PHE A 302 -25.76 -7.07 -16.30
C PHE A 302 -24.64 -8.10 -16.07
N ASN A 303 -23.39 -7.65 -15.92
CA ASN A 303 -22.31 -8.52 -15.46
C ASN A 303 -22.39 -8.64 -13.93
N TYR A 304 -22.78 -9.81 -13.45
CA TYR A 304 -22.97 -10.10 -12.02
C TYR A 304 -21.72 -10.76 -11.40
N GLY A 305 -21.64 -10.78 -10.06
CA GLY A 305 -20.51 -11.37 -9.33
C GLY A 305 -19.28 -10.50 -9.49
N LYS A 306 -19.42 -9.23 -9.14
CA LYS A 306 -18.32 -8.26 -9.15
C LYS A 306 -18.36 -7.40 -7.92
N HIS A 307 -17.21 -7.29 -7.27
CA HIS A 307 -16.87 -6.23 -6.35
C HIS A 307 -16.52 -4.99 -7.16
N LEU A 308 -17.16 -3.88 -6.84
CA LEU A 308 -17.04 -2.60 -7.51
C LEU A 308 -16.80 -1.56 -6.43
N SER A 309 -15.58 -1.00 -6.37
CA SER A 309 -15.18 0.12 -5.49
C SER A 309 -16.16 0.44 -4.35
N GLY A 310 -16.28 -0.48 -3.38
CA GLY A 310 -17.12 -0.30 -2.18
C GLY A 310 -18.46 -1.05 -2.13
N PHE A 311 -18.90 -1.73 -3.20
CA PHE A 311 -20.13 -2.53 -3.20
C PHE A 311 -20.05 -3.78 -4.09
N MET A 312 -20.99 -4.71 -3.90
CA MET A 312 -21.09 -5.96 -4.67
C MET A 312 -22.35 -5.99 -5.51
N VAL A 313 -22.27 -6.46 -6.75
CA VAL A 313 -23.46 -6.75 -7.56
C VAL A 313 -23.65 -8.24 -7.70
N VAL A 314 -24.78 -8.75 -7.22
CA VAL A 314 -25.07 -10.18 -7.18
C VAL A 314 -26.46 -10.49 -7.71
N THR A 315 -26.67 -11.76 -8.06
CA THR A 315 -28.01 -12.30 -8.33
C THR A 315 -28.35 -13.36 -7.29
N ARG A 316 -29.63 -13.72 -7.21
CA ARG A 316 -30.10 -14.78 -6.32
C ARG A 316 -29.96 -16.19 -6.87
N ARG A 317 -29.32 -16.38 -8.03
CA ARG A 317 -29.04 -17.73 -8.52
C ARG A 317 -28.00 -18.40 -7.62
N PRO A 318 -27.96 -19.75 -7.56
CA PRO A 318 -26.94 -20.47 -6.78
C PRO A 318 -25.49 -20.07 -7.11
N THR A 319 -25.22 -19.62 -8.34
CA THR A 319 -23.94 -19.04 -8.74
C THR A 319 -23.58 -17.77 -7.98
N GLY A 320 -24.58 -16.96 -7.61
CA GLY A 320 -24.41 -15.74 -6.82
C GLY A 320 -23.93 -16.00 -5.39
N LEU A 321 -24.29 -17.12 -4.76
CA LEU A 321 -23.77 -17.51 -3.43
C LEU A 321 -22.28 -17.91 -3.47
N ARG A 322 -21.80 -18.41 -4.60
CA ARG A 322 -20.37 -18.67 -4.80
C ARG A 322 -19.62 -17.35 -4.97
N SER A 323 -20.14 -16.46 -5.82
CA SER A 323 -19.56 -15.14 -6.06
C SER A 323 -19.55 -14.27 -4.80
N VAL A 324 -20.61 -14.26 -3.99
CA VAL A 324 -20.68 -13.32 -2.85
C VAL A 324 -19.58 -13.54 -1.80
N ARG A 325 -19.12 -14.78 -1.59
CA ARG A 325 -17.95 -15.05 -0.71
C ARG A 325 -16.68 -14.43 -1.28
N HIS A 326 -16.45 -14.66 -2.57
CA HIS A 326 -15.32 -14.09 -3.31
C HIS A 326 -15.35 -12.57 -3.27
N GLU A 327 -16.51 -11.98 -3.62
CA GLU A 327 -16.68 -10.53 -3.63
C GLU A 327 -16.56 -9.90 -2.23
N THR A 328 -16.96 -10.62 -1.17
CA THR A 328 -16.77 -10.14 0.21
C THR A 328 -15.30 -10.24 0.64
N ALA A 329 -14.55 -11.22 0.13
CA ALA A 329 -13.11 -11.33 0.42
C ALA A 329 -12.29 -10.21 -0.24
N HIS A 330 -12.75 -9.63 -1.35
CA HIS A 330 -12.06 -8.50 -2.02
C HIS A 330 -11.85 -7.27 -1.14
N TYR A 331 -12.59 -7.11 -0.03
CA TYR A 331 -12.31 -6.03 0.93
C TYR A 331 -10.88 -6.10 1.50
N TYR A 332 -10.27 -7.30 1.63
CA TYR A 332 -8.89 -7.47 2.10
C TYR A 332 -7.83 -7.55 0.99
N PHE A 333 -8.19 -7.73 -0.28
CA PHE A 333 -7.20 -8.01 -1.34
C PHE A 333 -7.36 -7.12 -2.58
N SER A 334 -8.07 -6.00 -2.45
CA SER A 334 -8.10 -4.98 -3.50
C SER A 334 -6.71 -4.37 -3.70
N GLY A 335 -6.39 -3.90 -4.92
CA GLY A 335 -5.12 -3.21 -5.23
C GLY A 335 -3.86 -4.07 -5.36
N ASN A 336 -3.93 -5.36 -5.04
CA ASN A 336 -2.82 -6.31 -5.12
C ASN A 336 -2.48 -6.69 -6.59
N PRO A 337 -1.28 -7.27 -6.87
CA PRO A 337 -1.01 -7.92 -8.14
C PRO A 337 -2.15 -8.86 -8.53
N GLN A 338 -2.52 -8.90 -9.81
CA GLN A 338 -3.79 -9.49 -10.25
C GLN A 338 -4.00 -10.94 -9.77
N TRP A 339 -2.94 -11.75 -9.74
CA TRP A 339 -3.02 -13.14 -9.27
C TRP A 339 -3.30 -13.23 -7.76
N LEU A 340 -2.77 -12.30 -6.96
CA LEU A 340 -2.98 -12.25 -5.52
C LEU A 340 -4.34 -11.62 -5.21
N GLY A 341 -4.72 -10.57 -5.94
CA GLY A 341 -6.03 -9.94 -5.79
C GLY A 341 -7.21 -10.87 -6.08
N GLU A 342 -7.09 -11.75 -7.08
CA GLU A 342 -8.15 -12.72 -7.44
C GLU A 342 -7.94 -14.11 -6.82
N GLY A 343 -6.70 -14.56 -6.71
CA GLY A 343 -6.37 -15.86 -6.12
C GLY A 343 -6.40 -15.85 -4.60
N GLY A 344 -5.97 -14.76 -3.97
CA GLY A 344 -6.05 -14.56 -2.51
C GLY A 344 -7.50 -14.49 -2.02
N THR A 345 -8.38 -13.86 -2.80
CA THR A 345 -9.82 -13.81 -2.52
C THR A 345 -10.50 -15.17 -2.69
N GLU A 346 -10.15 -15.94 -3.73
CA GLU A 346 -10.61 -17.33 -3.85
C GLU A 346 -10.09 -18.20 -2.69
N PHE A 347 -8.84 -18.01 -2.26
CA PHE A 347 -8.26 -18.73 -1.11
C PHE A 347 -9.00 -18.42 0.20
N ILE A 348 -9.28 -17.15 0.50
CA ILE A 348 -10.13 -16.77 1.65
C ILE A 348 -11.52 -17.40 1.50
N ALA A 349 -12.15 -17.31 0.34
CA ALA A 349 -13.47 -17.87 0.11
C ALA A 349 -13.47 -19.40 0.28
N ALA A 350 -12.38 -20.09 -0.06
CA ALA A 350 -12.17 -21.51 0.23
C ALA A 350 -12.07 -21.79 1.74
N TYR A 351 -11.33 -20.98 2.48
CA TYR A 351 -11.24 -21.07 3.94
C TYR A 351 -12.60 -20.90 4.61
N VAL A 352 -13.39 -19.94 4.16
CA VAL A 352 -14.77 -19.74 4.64
C VAL A 352 -15.65 -20.95 4.34
N ARG A 353 -15.52 -21.54 3.15
CA ARG A 353 -16.25 -22.78 2.78
C ARG A 353 -15.90 -23.96 3.69
N ASP A 354 -14.65 -24.08 4.11
CA ASP A 354 -14.20 -25.10 5.04
C ASP A 354 -14.79 -24.90 6.44
N LYS A 355 -14.70 -23.68 6.98
CA LYS A 355 -15.24 -23.33 8.31
C LYS A 355 -16.76 -23.42 8.40
N THR A 356 -17.46 -23.21 7.29
CA THR A 356 -18.92 -23.35 7.22
C THR A 356 -19.38 -24.75 6.84
N GLY A 357 -18.47 -25.70 6.63
CA GLY A 357 -18.78 -27.09 6.29
C GLY A 357 -19.33 -27.28 4.87
N VAL A 358 -19.15 -26.30 3.98
CA VAL A 358 -19.62 -26.33 2.59
C VAL A 358 -18.69 -27.16 1.70
N GLN A 359 -17.38 -27.01 1.87
CA GLN A 359 -16.35 -27.75 1.12
C GLN A 359 -15.05 -27.72 1.93
N SER A 360 -14.37 -28.87 2.08
CA SER A 360 -13.10 -28.91 2.81
C SER A 360 -11.96 -28.22 2.04
N LEU A 361 -10.97 -27.67 2.74
CA LEU A 361 -9.76 -27.11 2.11
C LEU A 361 -9.04 -28.16 1.24
N SER A 362 -8.99 -29.41 1.70
CA SER A 362 -8.36 -30.51 0.97
C SER A 362 -9.04 -30.80 -0.37
N ASP A 363 -10.38 -30.83 -0.39
CA ASP A 363 -11.14 -31.04 -1.62
C ASP A 363 -10.98 -29.85 -2.57
N ARG A 364 -11.02 -28.62 -2.02
CA ARG A 364 -10.88 -27.40 -2.82
C ARG A 364 -9.49 -27.27 -3.44
N LYS A 365 -8.43 -27.65 -2.71
CA LYS A 365 -7.07 -27.70 -3.26
C LYS A 365 -6.96 -28.61 -4.47
N ILE A 366 -7.53 -29.82 -4.39
CA ILE A 366 -7.56 -30.78 -5.51
C ILE A 366 -8.26 -30.17 -6.72
N GLU A 367 -9.40 -29.51 -6.48
CA GLU A 367 -10.15 -28.82 -7.52
C GLU A 367 -9.34 -27.67 -8.15
N ALA A 368 -8.72 -26.80 -7.35
CA ALA A 368 -7.90 -25.69 -7.84
C ALA A 368 -6.75 -26.21 -8.73
N SER A 369 -6.00 -27.21 -8.27
CA SER A 369 -4.95 -27.84 -9.08
C SER A 369 -5.46 -28.49 -10.37
N GLN A 370 -6.66 -29.08 -10.35
CA GLN A 370 -7.29 -29.61 -11.57
C GLN A 370 -7.69 -28.51 -12.54
N ARG A 371 -8.28 -27.41 -12.02
CA ARG A 371 -8.69 -26.26 -12.82
C ARG A 371 -7.50 -25.58 -13.49
N VAL A 372 -6.33 -25.46 -12.83
CA VAL A 372 -5.10 -24.97 -13.49
C VAL A 372 -4.81 -25.79 -14.75
N ARG A 373 -4.85 -27.12 -14.66
CA ARG A 373 -4.56 -28.02 -15.80
C ARG A 373 -5.62 -28.02 -16.90
N THR A 374 -6.85 -27.59 -16.63
CA THR A 374 -7.95 -27.65 -17.60
C THR A 374 -8.29 -26.28 -18.19
N GLU A 375 -8.15 -25.21 -17.40
CA GLU A 375 -8.56 -23.85 -17.75
C GLU A 375 -7.35 -22.98 -18.13
N CYS A 376 -6.16 -23.28 -17.60
CA CYS A 376 -4.93 -22.49 -17.77
C CYS A 376 -3.80 -23.31 -18.38
N TYR A 377 -4.12 -24.39 -19.11
CA TYR A 377 -3.13 -25.35 -19.65
C TYR A 377 -2.11 -24.74 -20.62
N GLU A 378 -2.39 -23.56 -21.19
CA GLU A 378 -1.48 -22.83 -22.08
C GLU A 378 -0.48 -21.94 -21.32
N LEU A 379 -0.71 -21.76 -20.01
CA LEU A 379 0.14 -20.99 -19.12
C LEU A 379 0.88 -21.94 -18.20
N ASN A 380 2.20 -21.86 -18.22
CA ASN A 380 3.04 -22.67 -17.34
C ASN A 380 3.22 -22.02 -15.96
N GLU A 381 3.14 -20.70 -15.88
CA GLU A 381 3.51 -19.88 -14.72
C GLU A 381 2.61 -18.63 -14.62
N ILE A 382 2.41 -18.10 -13.40
CA ILE A 382 1.63 -16.86 -13.16
C ILE A 382 2.22 -15.66 -13.90
N GLU A 383 3.53 -15.55 -14.05
CA GLU A 383 4.21 -14.47 -14.78
C GLU A 383 3.69 -14.38 -16.23
N ASN A 384 3.30 -15.51 -16.82
CA ASN A 384 2.75 -15.55 -18.16
C ASN A 384 1.37 -14.87 -18.24
N ILE A 385 0.63 -14.76 -17.14
CA ILE A 385 -0.63 -14.01 -17.05
C ILE A 385 -0.38 -12.52 -17.31
N ARG A 386 0.75 -11.96 -16.87
CA ARG A 386 1.05 -10.53 -17.05
C ARG A 386 1.12 -10.14 -18.52
N HIS A 387 1.58 -11.05 -19.38
CA HIS A 387 1.61 -10.86 -20.82
C HIS A 387 0.23 -10.95 -21.49
N LEU A 388 -0.80 -11.43 -20.79
CA LEU A 388 -2.18 -11.51 -21.27
C LEU A 388 -2.99 -10.23 -21.02
N SER A 389 -2.44 -9.24 -20.32
CA SER A 389 -3.12 -7.97 -20.01
C SER A 389 -3.64 -7.21 -21.25
N TYR A 390 -3.16 -7.55 -22.46
CA TYR A 390 -3.59 -6.99 -23.74
C TYR A 390 -4.52 -7.91 -24.57
N VAL A 391 -4.81 -9.13 -24.11
CA VAL A 391 -5.62 -10.13 -24.82
C VAL A 391 -6.85 -10.47 -23.99
N TRP A 392 -8.00 -9.89 -24.32
CA TRP A 392 -9.27 -10.20 -23.65
C TRP A 392 -9.77 -11.60 -24.06
N GLY A 393 -9.84 -12.53 -23.10
CA GLY A 393 -10.36 -13.88 -23.31
C GLY A 393 -10.67 -14.64 -22.01
N ARG A 394 -11.15 -15.89 -22.13
CA ARG A 394 -11.44 -16.74 -20.96
C ARG A 394 -10.20 -16.99 -20.11
N THR A 395 -9.05 -17.20 -20.76
CA THR A 395 -7.76 -17.48 -20.09
C THR A 395 -7.26 -16.28 -19.29
N SER A 396 -7.33 -15.06 -19.84
CA SER A 396 -6.91 -13.84 -19.14
C SER A 396 -7.83 -13.49 -17.96
N HIS A 397 -9.06 -14.00 -17.96
CA HIS A 397 -10.01 -13.79 -16.87
C HIS A 397 -9.88 -14.85 -15.77
N GLU A 398 -9.91 -16.14 -16.10
CA GLU A 398 -9.98 -17.22 -15.08
C GLU A 398 -8.62 -17.52 -14.42
N CYS A 399 -7.51 -17.37 -15.15
CA CYS A 399 -6.22 -17.83 -14.66
C CYS A 399 -5.65 -17.07 -13.46
N PRO A 400 -5.83 -15.75 -13.30
CA PRO A 400 -5.46 -15.06 -12.06
C PRO A 400 -6.09 -15.70 -10.82
N TYR A 401 -7.38 -16.05 -10.88
CA TYR A 401 -8.12 -16.68 -9.78
C TYR A 401 -7.54 -18.04 -9.44
N VAL A 402 -7.49 -18.93 -10.45
CA VAL A 402 -7.19 -20.35 -10.22
C VAL A 402 -5.71 -20.58 -9.95
N MET A 403 -4.82 -19.90 -10.68
CA MET A 403 -3.37 -20.07 -10.49
C MET A 403 -2.92 -19.45 -9.18
N GLY A 404 -3.44 -18.27 -8.82
CA GLY A 404 -3.15 -17.63 -7.54
C GLY A 404 -3.68 -18.43 -6.33
N GLU A 405 -4.93 -18.90 -6.39
CA GLU A 405 -5.49 -19.78 -5.36
C GLU A 405 -4.65 -21.06 -5.19
N ASN A 406 -4.28 -21.70 -6.31
CA ASN A 406 -3.44 -22.89 -6.29
C ASN A 406 -2.05 -22.61 -5.70
N LEU A 407 -1.41 -21.49 -6.04
CA LEU A 407 -0.13 -21.11 -5.45
C LEU A 407 -0.25 -20.96 -3.93
N LEU A 408 -1.24 -20.21 -3.45
CA LEU A 408 -1.43 -19.97 -2.01
C LEU A 408 -1.76 -21.24 -1.22
N PHE A 409 -2.49 -22.20 -1.80
CA PHE A 409 -2.68 -23.51 -1.18
C PHE A 409 -1.36 -24.26 -0.96
N ASN A 410 -0.46 -24.25 -1.95
CA ASN A 410 0.82 -24.94 -1.83
C ASN A 410 1.76 -24.17 -0.88
N ILE A 411 1.76 -22.84 -0.90
CA ILE A 411 2.50 -22.02 0.06
C ILE A 411 2.02 -22.30 1.49
N SER A 412 0.70 -22.38 1.69
CA SER A 412 0.11 -22.64 3.02
C SER A 412 0.54 -23.98 3.61
N GLU A 413 0.85 -24.99 2.78
CA GLU A 413 1.40 -26.27 3.27
C GLU A 413 2.86 -26.14 3.72
N ILE A 414 3.62 -25.27 3.08
CA ILE A 414 5.02 -25.04 3.42
C ILE A 414 5.14 -24.20 4.70
N LEU A 415 4.34 -23.15 4.81
CA LEU A 415 4.33 -22.23 5.94
C LEU A 415 3.66 -22.84 7.17
N GLY A 416 2.58 -23.60 6.98
CA GLY A 416 1.68 -23.99 8.06
C GLY A 416 0.69 -22.87 8.45
N SER A 417 -0.30 -23.20 9.28
CA SER A 417 -1.45 -22.30 9.54
C SER A 417 -1.08 -20.96 10.15
N ASP A 418 -0.19 -20.96 11.13
CA ASP A 418 0.09 -19.78 11.96
C ASP A 418 0.98 -18.79 11.20
N ALA A 419 2.00 -19.31 10.51
CA ALA A 419 2.85 -18.52 9.62
C ALA A 419 2.07 -18.01 8.41
N MET A 420 1.16 -18.82 7.82
CA MET A 420 0.31 -18.36 6.73
C MET A 420 -0.65 -17.24 7.16
N THR A 421 -1.23 -17.34 8.36
CA THR A 421 -2.05 -16.27 8.96
C THR A 421 -1.25 -14.98 9.12
N SER A 422 -0.01 -15.09 9.61
CA SER A 422 0.90 -13.94 9.78
C SER A 422 1.31 -13.33 8.44
N ALA A 423 1.58 -14.17 7.43
CA ALA A 423 1.88 -13.72 6.08
C ALA A 423 0.70 -13.00 5.44
N LEU A 424 -0.52 -13.55 5.52
CA LEU A 424 -1.73 -12.90 4.96
C LEU A 424 -2.02 -11.55 5.61
N ARG A 425 -1.76 -11.42 6.91
CA ARG A 425 -1.85 -10.13 7.61
C ARG A 425 -0.87 -9.12 7.06
N GLU A 426 0.41 -9.46 7.03
CA GLU A 426 1.44 -8.54 6.57
C GLU A 426 1.24 -8.19 5.09
N LEU A 427 0.80 -9.14 4.26
CA LEU A 427 0.43 -8.88 2.86
C LEU A 427 -0.70 -7.86 2.71
N TYR A 428 -1.71 -7.91 3.59
CA TYR A 428 -2.79 -6.91 3.60
C TYR A 428 -2.28 -5.52 4.00
N GLU A 429 -1.32 -5.45 4.91
CA GLU A 429 -0.74 -4.21 5.43
C GLU A 429 0.34 -3.61 4.50
N LEU A 430 0.69 -4.28 3.39
CA LEU A 430 1.69 -3.77 2.45
C LEU A 430 1.19 -2.52 1.71
N PRO A 431 2.04 -1.50 1.54
CA PRO A 431 1.73 -0.31 0.74
C PRO A 431 1.85 -0.62 -0.76
N LEU A 432 0.98 -1.47 -1.30
CA LEU A 432 0.96 -1.88 -2.72
C LEU A 432 0.31 -0.84 -3.65
N ASP A 433 0.10 0.36 -3.14
CA ASP A 433 -0.56 1.45 -3.84
C ASP A 433 0.39 2.21 -4.76
N GLU A 434 1.69 2.11 -4.48
CA GLU A 434 2.77 2.82 -5.17
C GLU A 434 3.78 1.85 -5.80
N GLY A 435 4.62 2.39 -6.68
CA GLY A 435 5.62 1.62 -7.40
C GLY A 435 5.08 0.91 -8.64
N SER A 436 6.01 0.36 -9.42
CA SER A 436 5.68 -0.47 -10.57
C SER A 436 5.08 -1.80 -10.11
N GLU A 437 4.30 -2.45 -10.98
CA GLU A 437 3.80 -3.81 -10.70
C GLU A 437 4.91 -4.80 -10.34
N ARG A 438 6.16 -4.54 -10.77
CA ARG A 438 7.31 -5.36 -10.39
C ARG A 438 7.72 -5.14 -8.92
N ASP A 439 7.66 -3.90 -8.45
CA ASP A 439 7.99 -3.55 -7.06
C ASP A 439 6.98 -4.19 -6.10
N LYS A 440 5.70 -4.22 -6.50
CA LYS A 440 4.63 -4.90 -5.74
C LYS A 440 4.85 -6.41 -5.62
N GLU A 441 5.19 -7.07 -6.72
CA GLU A 441 5.48 -8.51 -6.73
C GLU A 441 6.69 -8.86 -5.84
N GLU A 442 7.68 -7.97 -5.80
CA GLU A 442 8.86 -8.12 -4.95
C GLU A 442 8.52 -7.97 -3.46
N LEU A 443 7.70 -6.98 -3.10
CA LEU A 443 7.18 -6.82 -1.74
C LEU A 443 6.38 -8.04 -1.28
N VAL A 444 5.52 -8.58 -2.15
CA VAL A 444 4.74 -9.79 -1.88
C VAL A 444 5.67 -10.99 -1.64
N PHE A 445 6.64 -11.22 -2.52
CA PHE A 445 7.61 -12.32 -2.36
C PHE A 445 8.40 -12.20 -1.05
N ASN A 446 8.99 -11.03 -0.79
CA ASN A 446 9.78 -10.79 0.42
C ASN A 446 8.95 -10.98 1.69
N THR A 447 7.69 -10.58 1.67
CA THR A 447 6.77 -10.79 2.79
C THR A 447 6.54 -12.28 3.03
N LEU A 448 6.27 -13.06 1.99
CA LEU A 448 6.10 -14.52 2.11
C LEU A 448 7.38 -15.19 2.65
N VAL A 449 8.55 -14.74 2.22
CA VAL A 449 9.86 -15.27 2.64
C VAL A 449 10.10 -15.10 4.14
N LYS A 450 9.71 -13.96 4.73
CA LYS A 450 9.84 -13.71 6.19
C LYS A 450 9.13 -14.74 7.05
N HIS A 451 8.06 -15.35 6.55
CA HIS A 451 7.22 -16.30 7.29
C HIS A 451 7.58 -17.76 7.04
N ILE A 452 8.64 -18.05 6.27
CA ILE A 452 9.04 -19.43 5.98
C ILE A 452 9.63 -20.09 7.24
N PRO A 453 9.15 -21.28 7.65
CA PRO A 453 9.74 -22.00 8.76
C PRO A 453 11.20 -22.43 8.47
N PRO A 454 12.08 -22.53 9.49
CA PRO A 454 13.46 -22.98 9.30
C PRO A 454 13.55 -24.31 8.54
N GLY A 455 14.45 -24.37 7.55
CA GLY A 455 14.68 -25.56 6.72
C GLY A 455 13.64 -25.82 5.62
N ARG A 456 12.71 -24.88 5.37
CA ARG A 456 11.69 -24.97 4.30
C ARG A 456 11.92 -24.01 3.13
N MET A 457 13.01 -23.24 3.16
CA MET A 457 13.33 -22.21 2.14
C MET A 457 13.46 -22.80 0.74
N GLU A 458 14.31 -23.81 0.57
CA GLU A 458 14.55 -24.47 -0.73
C GLU A 458 13.23 -24.94 -1.36
N GLU A 459 12.38 -25.61 -0.57
CA GLU A 459 11.08 -26.08 -1.03
C GLU A 459 10.12 -24.94 -1.41
N PHE A 460 10.08 -23.86 -0.62
CA PHE A 460 9.25 -22.69 -0.91
C PHE A 460 9.64 -22.07 -2.24
N VAL A 461 10.91 -21.77 -2.43
CA VAL A 461 11.36 -21.06 -3.62
C VAL A 461 11.24 -21.99 -4.83
N ASP A 462 11.45 -23.31 -4.70
CA ASP A 462 11.24 -24.27 -5.79
C ASP A 462 9.77 -24.34 -6.21
N LEU A 463 8.86 -24.25 -5.24
CA LEU A 463 7.43 -24.12 -5.49
C LEU A 463 7.13 -22.79 -6.18
N TYR A 464 7.61 -21.67 -5.63
CA TYR A 464 7.32 -20.33 -6.10
C TYR A 464 7.81 -20.15 -7.54
N ARG A 465 9.03 -20.58 -7.86
CA ARG A 465 9.52 -20.57 -9.24
C ARG A 465 8.61 -21.35 -10.19
N ARG A 466 8.27 -22.59 -9.84
CA ARG A 466 7.51 -23.48 -10.74
C ARG A 466 6.09 -22.99 -11.02
N LEU A 467 5.46 -22.33 -10.05
CA LEU A 467 4.05 -21.92 -10.16
C LEU A 467 3.90 -20.43 -10.47
N HIS A 468 4.79 -19.59 -9.94
CA HIS A 468 4.76 -18.15 -10.14
C HIS A 468 5.53 -17.71 -11.38
N GLY A 469 6.78 -18.14 -11.59
CA GLY A 469 7.60 -17.81 -12.77
C GLY A 469 8.23 -16.42 -12.83
N GLY A 470 7.84 -15.50 -11.94
CA GLY A 470 8.45 -14.16 -11.83
C GLY A 470 9.92 -14.21 -11.34
N PRO A 471 10.76 -13.22 -11.70
CA PRO A 471 12.21 -13.37 -11.58
C PRO A 471 12.74 -12.87 -10.23
N TYR A 472 12.65 -13.63 -9.13
CA TYR A 472 13.39 -13.39 -7.86
C TYR A 472 13.54 -14.69 -7.04
N PRO A 473 14.67 -14.89 -6.33
CA PRO A 473 15.83 -15.65 -6.77
C PRO A 473 15.69 -17.17 -6.64
N ASP A 474 16.68 -17.81 -7.22
CA ASP A 474 16.94 -19.24 -7.35
C ASP A 474 17.17 -19.94 -5.98
N PRO A 475 16.42 -20.98 -5.55
CA PRO A 475 16.80 -21.86 -4.43
C PRO A 475 17.95 -22.81 -4.77
N GLY A 476 18.58 -22.65 -5.94
CA GLY A 476 19.66 -23.48 -6.44
C GLY A 476 20.99 -22.75 -6.60
N ALA A 477 21.14 -21.53 -6.08
CA ALA A 477 22.46 -20.88 -6.03
C ALA A 477 23.34 -21.32 -4.85
N ASP A 478 22.82 -22.01 -3.83
CA ASP A 478 23.67 -22.61 -2.78
C ASP A 478 24.12 -24.05 -3.10
N LEU A 479 24.81 -24.19 -4.22
CA LEU A 479 25.92 -25.16 -4.27
C LEU A 479 27.25 -24.49 -4.68
N SER A 480 27.27 -23.16 -4.93
CA SER A 480 28.51 -22.42 -5.13
C SER A 480 28.46 -20.92 -4.78
N ASP A 481 27.53 -20.45 -3.94
CA ASP A 481 27.66 -19.11 -3.36
C ASP A 481 28.98 -19.02 -2.59
N ASP A 482 29.75 -17.96 -2.84
CA ASP A 482 31.08 -17.81 -2.26
C ASP A 482 31.06 -17.15 -0.88
N HIS A 483 29.99 -16.40 -0.55
CA HIS A 483 29.85 -15.67 0.71
C HIS A 483 28.40 -15.58 1.19
N GLY A 484 28.12 -16.12 2.39
CA GLY A 484 26.73 -16.21 2.87
C GLY A 484 26.00 -14.88 3.09
N ASP A 485 24.69 -14.92 2.85
CA ASP A 485 23.71 -13.82 2.89
C ASP A 485 23.33 -13.26 4.27
N GLU A 486 23.96 -13.70 5.34
CA GLU A 486 23.62 -13.24 6.69
C GLU A 486 24.83 -13.18 7.63
N ALA A 487 24.73 -12.33 8.66
CA ALA A 487 25.80 -12.16 9.65
C ALA A 487 26.22 -13.47 10.35
N ALA A 488 25.32 -14.46 10.46
CA ALA A 488 25.62 -15.77 11.02
C ALA A 488 26.52 -16.64 10.11
N ALA A 489 26.46 -16.42 8.79
CA ALA A 489 27.23 -17.11 7.77
C ALA A 489 28.43 -16.28 7.24
N ALA A 490 28.64 -15.08 7.79
CA ALA A 490 29.62 -14.12 7.30
C ALA A 490 31.05 -14.68 7.16
N THR A 491 31.67 -14.39 6.03
CA THR A 491 33.07 -14.74 5.75
C THR A 491 34.02 -13.89 6.60
N ALA A 492 34.92 -14.53 7.34
CA ALA A 492 35.90 -13.80 8.14
C ALA A 492 36.95 -13.13 7.23
N ILE A 493 37.14 -11.81 7.38
CA ILE A 493 38.14 -11.03 6.66
C ILE A 493 39.10 -10.34 7.62
N ALA A 494 40.41 -10.50 7.40
CA ALA A 494 41.43 -9.85 8.20
C ALA A 494 41.73 -8.41 7.73
N ILE A 495 42.15 -7.54 8.64
CA ILE A 495 42.57 -6.19 8.28
C ILE A 495 43.80 -6.22 7.37
N GLY A 496 43.68 -5.65 6.18
CA GLY A 496 44.69 -5.62 5.12
C GLY A 496 44.56 -6.77 4.11
N GLU A 497 43.62 -7.68 4.30
CA GLU A 497 43.30 -8.75 3.35
C GLU A 497 42.44 -8.23 2.20
N ILE A 498 42.63 -8.82 1.02
CA ILE A 498 41.78 -8.63 -0.15
C ILE A 498 41.06 -9.96 -0.37
N VAL A 499 39.74 -9.93 -0.42
CA VAL A 499 38.88 -11.09 -0.65
C VAL A 499 38.18 -10.88 -1.99
N GLU A 500 38.20 -11.92 -2.82
CA GLU A 500 37.41 -11.99 -4.06
C GLU A 500 36.02 -12.48 -3.70
N GLY A 501 35.00 -11.86 -4.29
CA GLY A 501 33.60 -12.24 -4.15
C GLY A 501 32.85 -12.10 -5.47
N SER A 502 31.68 -12.72 -5.56
CA SER A 502 30.84 -12.68 -6.74
C SER A 502 29.41 -12.47 -6.32
N LEU A 503 28.83 -11.34 -6.74
CA LEU A 503 27.39 -11.19 -6.60
C LEU A 503 26.75 -12.02 -7.73
N ASP A 504 26.33 -13.22 -7.39
CA ASP A 504 25.99 -14.30 -8.29
C ASP A 504 24.54 -14.22 -8.77
N TYR A 505 23.66 -13.60 -7.98
CA TYR A 505 22.23 -13.49 -8.28
C TYR A 505 21.63 -12.15 -7.87
N HIS A 506 20.35 -11.96 -8.17
CA HIS A 506 19.66 -10.71 -7.87
C HIS A 506 19.44 -10.58 -6.35
N PHE A 507 19.79 -9.42 -5.80
CA PHE A 507 19.75 -9.09 -4.37
C PHE A 507 20.63 -9.99 -3.49
N ASP A 508 21.75 -10.42 -4.06
CA ASP A 508 22.80 -11.14 -3.34
C ASP A 508 23.50 -10.25 -2.32
N PHE A 509 23.80 -10.80 -1.14
CA PHE A 509 24.46 -10.11 -0.03
C PHE A 509 25.66 -10.89 0.49
N ASP A 510 26.86 -10.50 0.08
CA ASP A 510 28.04 -11.16 0.60
C ASP A 510 28.41 -10.56 1.97
N TYR A 511 28.12 -11.27 3.07
CA TYR A 511 28.49 -10.81 4.41
C TYR A 511 29.93 -11.16 4.76
N PHE A 512 30.61 -10.17 5.36
CA PHE A 512 31.95 -10.29 5.89
C PHE A 512 32.01 -9.87 7.35
N LYS A 513 32.87 -10.52 8.13
CA LYS A 513 33.11 -10.23 9.55
C LYS A 513 34.57 -9.86 9.80
N PHE A 514 34.79 -8.77 10.53
CA PHE A 514 36.11 -8.33 10.96
C PHE A 514 36.11 -7.85 12.41
N ARG A 515 37.28 -7.90 13.06
CA ARG A 515 37.44 -7.40 14.43
C ARG A 515 37.95 -5.97 14.45
N ALA A 516 37.17 -5.06 15.02
CA ALA A 516 37.50 -3.64 15.16
C ALA A 516 38.03 -3.30 16.55
N GLU A 517 38.89 -2.27 16.62
CA GLU A 517 39.37 -1.66 17.85
C GLU A 517 38.73 -0.28 18.03
N GLN A 518 38.20 0.00 19.22
CA GLN A 518 37.58 1.29 19.55
C GLN A 518 38.47 2.48 19.15
N GLY A 519 37.85 3.48 18.52
CA GLY A 519 38.50 4.72 18.09
C GLY A 519 39.41 4.58 16.88
N GLN A 520 39.55 3.39 16.29
CA GLN A 520 40.32 3.21 15.06
C GLN A 520 39.48 3.48 13.83
N ARG A 521 40.12 4.09 12.83
CA ARG A 521 39.50 4.38 11.53
C ARG A 521 39.82 3.28 10.54
N TYR A 522 38.77 2.75 9.94
CA TYR A 522 38.80 1.72 8.92
C TYR A 522 38.29 2.27 7.60
N VAL A 523 38.80 1.70 6.51
CA VAL A 523 38.33 1.96 5.16
C VAL A 523 37.98 0.63 4.51
N ILE A 524 36.71 0.45 4.19
CA ILE A 524 36.18 -0.67 3.42
C ILE A 524 36.10 -0.21 1.97
N SER A 525 36.60 -1.01 1.05
CA SER A 525 36.61 -0.70 -0.38
C SER A 525 36.22 -1.91 -1.19
N VAL A 526 35.32 -1.71 -2.13
CA VAL A 526 34.93 -2.70 -3.14
C VAL A 526 35.42 -2.21 -4.50
N ASN A 527 36.16 -3.03 -5.23
CA ASN A 527 36.48 -2.78 -6.63
C ASN A 527 35.63 -3.70 -7.50
N HIS A 528 35.05 -3.14 -8.55
CA HIS A 528 34.23 -3.87 -9.49
C HIS A 528 35.11 -4.44 -10.61
N ASP A 529 35.22 -5.76 -10.69
CA ASP A 529 35.91 -6.44 -11.78
C ASP A 529 34.96 -6.63 -12.96
N THR A 530 34.08 -7.64 -12.88
CA THR A 530 32.98 -7.81 -13.85
C THR A 530 31.66 -7.26 -13.35
N LEU A 531 31.55 -6.99 -12.04
CA LEU A 531 30.41 -6.34 -11.42
C LEU A 531 30.20 -4.93 -11.98
N ARG A 532 28.95 -4.49 -12.11
CA ARG A 532 28.61 -3.20 -12.73
C ARG A 532 28.22 -2.13 -11.72
N ALA A 533 27.60 -2.54 -10.63
CA ALA A 533 27.24 -1.68 -9.53
C ALA A 533 27.07 -2.50 -8.24
N SER A 534 27.37 -1.88 -7.11
CA SER A 534 27.08 -2.43 -5.78
C SER A 534 26.95 -1.31 -4.75
N SER A 535 26.56 -1.71 -3.55
CA SER A 535 26.56 -0.89 -2.33
C SER A 535 27.22 -1.64 -1.19
N LEU A 536 27.63 -0.89 -0.18
CA LEU A 536 28.17 -1.41 1.09
C LEU A 536 27.20 -1.10 2.22
N LEU A 537 26.91 -2.10 3.06
CA LEU A 537 26.25 -1.93 4.36
C LEU A 537 27.23 -2.31 5.46
N LEU A 538 27.23 -1.59 6.56
CA LEU A 538 28.01 -1.88 7.76
C LEU A 538 27.06 -2.04 8.94
N TYR A 539 27.29 -3.07 9.74
CA TYR A 539 26.49 -3.42 10.90
C TYR A 539 27.36 -3.51 12.16
N GLY A 540 26.72 -3.25 13.30
CA GLY A 540 27.28 -3.27 14.63
C GLY A 540 27.62 -4.67 15.13
N THR A 541 27.99 -4.76 16.41
CA THR A 541 28.52 -6.00 16.99
C THR A 541 27.49 -7.12 17.20
N ASP A 542 26.20 -6.81 17.10
CA ASP A 542 25.11 -7.78 17.13
C ASP A 542 24.78 -8.34 15.74
N GLY A 543 25.45 -7.86 14.68
CA GLY A 543 25.21 -8.28 13.30
C GLY A 543 23.87 -7.85 12.72
N GLN A 544 23.11 -6.98 13.41
CA GLN A 544 21.80 -6.50 12.97
C GLN A 544 21.66 -4.98 13.05
N ALA A 545 22.24 -4.33 14.05
CA ALA A 545 22.19 -2.88 14.17
C ALA A 545 22.95 -2.24 13.01
N PHE A 546 22.29 -1.41 12.24
CA PHE A 546 22.90 -0.73 11.11
C PHE A 546 23.80 0.42 11.55
N GLU A 547 25.03 0.46 11.06
CA GLU A 547 26.02 1.49 11.39
C GLU A 547 26.17 2.51 10.25
N ARG A 548 26.20 2.05 9.00
CA ARG A 548 26.42 2.91 7.83
C ARG A 548 26.13 2.18 6.51
N PHE A 549 25.85 2.93 5.44
CA PHE A 549 25.84 2.40 4.07
C PHE A 549 26.45 3.36 3.04
N THR A 550 26.51 2.90 1.80
CA THR A 550 26.75 3.73 0.61
C THR A 550 25.60 3.58 -0.39
N ASP A 551 25.30 4.63 -1.14
CA ASP A 551 24.44 4.54 -2.33
C ASP A 551 25.03 3.59 -3.39
N ARG A 552 24.18 3.20 -4.35
CA ARG A 552 24.59 2.35 -5.47
C ARG A 552 25.68 3.03 -6.30
N VAL A 553 26.91 2.54 -6.19
CA VAL A 553 28.05 3.07 -6.96
C VAL A 553 28.22 2.29 -8.25
N ARG A 554 28.41 3.00 -9.37
CA ARG A 554 28.68 2.42 -10.70
C ARG A 554 30.13 2.65 -11.13
N GLY A 555 30.65 1.76 -11.96
CA GLY A 555 32.00 1.86 -12.53
C GLY A 555 33.06 1.08 -11.74
N PRO A 556 34.30 0.99 -12.25
CA PRO A 556 35.28 -0.02 -11.82
C PRO A 556 35.78 0.12 -10.38
N SER A 557 35.67 1.30 -9.77
CA SER A 557 36.21 1.56 -8.43
C SER A 557 35.25 1.28 -7.28
N GLY A 558 34.01 0.87 -7.57
CA GLY A 558 32.97 0.48 -6.60
C GLY A 558 32.75 1.41 -5.41
N PRO A 559 31.92 1.00 -4.44
CA PRO A 559 31.70 1.74 -3.21
C PRO A 559 32.91 1.71 -2.28
N ARG A 560 33.11 2.82 -1.55
CA ARG A 560 34.16 2.96 -0.54
C ARG A 560 33.61 3.65 0.70
N MET A 561 33.79 3.02 1.85
CA MET A 561 33.28 3.50 3.13
C MET A 561 34.43 3.78 4.10
N GLN A 562 34.38 4.92 4.78
CA GLN A 562 35.29 5.23 5.89
C GLN A 562 34.50 5.24 7.19
N TRP A 563 34.98 4.54 8.21
CA TRP A 563 34.23 4.39 9.47
C TRP A 563 35.18 4.36 10.66
N THR A 564 34.78 4.92 11.79
CA THR A 564 35.55 4.90 13.04
C THR A 564 34.83 4.04 14.05
N ALA A 565 35.48 3.01 14.56
CA ALA A 565 34.83 2.03 15.43
C ALA A 565 34.40 2.66 16.77
N PRO A 566 33.10 2.63 17.13
CA PRO A 566 32.62 3.22 18.37
C PRO A 566 33.00 2.36 19.59
N ALA A 567 33.14 1.05 19.40
CA ALA A 567 33.59 0.09 20.41
C ALA A 567 34.51 -0.97 19.81
N SER A 568 35.24 -1.68 20.66
CA SER A 568 36.01 -2.86 20.24
C SER A 568 35.08 -4.07 20.18
N GLY A 569 35.11 -4.80 19.07
CA GLY A 569 34.20 -5.93 18.87
C GLY A 569 34.32 -6.51 17.47
N ASP A 570 33.51 -7.53 17.20
CA ASP A 570 33.38 -8.10 15.86
C ASP A 570 32.27 -7.33 15.14
N TYR A 571 32.57 -6.71 14.01
CA TYR A 571 31.63 -5.96 13.17
C TYR A 571 31.44 -6.69 11.85
N TYR A 572 30.33 -6.37 11.17
CA TYR A 572 29.92 -7.03 9.95
C TYR A 572 29.71 -6.00 8.85
N PHE A 573 30.05 -6.33 7.62
CA PHE A 573 29.65 -5.53 6.46
C PHE A 573 29.15 -6.44 5.35
N ALA A 574 28.27 -5.93 4.49
CA ALA A 574 27.77 -6.65 3.33
C ALA A 574 28.06 -5.87 2.05
N VAL A 575 28.45 -6.58 0.99
CA VAL A 575 28.46 -6.06 -0.39
C VAL A 575 27.19 -6.56 -1.05
N HIS A 576 26.40 -5.70 -1.69
CA HIS A 576 25.14 -6.16 -2.28
C HIS A 576 24.79 -5.44 -3.58
N ASN A 577 23.88 -6.04 -4.35
CA ASN A 577 23.33 -5.45 -5.58
C ASN A 577 21.84 -5.05 -5.44
N PHE A 578 21.38 -4.19 -6.35
CA PHE A 578 19.99 -3.70 -6.43
C PHE A 578 19.25 -4.30 -7.63
N GLY A 579 19.13 -5.63 -7.65
CA GLY A 579 18.13 -6.31 -8.49
C GLY A 579 18.40 -6.30 -10.00
N GLY A 580 19.65 -6.12 -10.45
CA GLY A 580 19.96 -6.18 -11.88
C GLY A 580 21.43 -6.32 -12.29
N GLU A 581 22.36 -6.45 -11.34
CA GLU A 581 23.79 -6.47 -11.62
C GLU A 581 24.42 -7.67 -10.91
N SER A 582 24.88 -8.64 -11.67
CA SER A 582 25.73 -9.73 -11.18
C SER A 582 27.15 -9.59 -11.72
N GLY A 583 28.10 -10.15 -11.00
CA GLY A 583 29.50 -10.16 -11.40
C GLY A 583 30.47 -10.10 -10.24
N GLN A 584 31.74 -10.28 -10.59
CA GLN A 584 32.85 -10.39 -9.66
C GLN A 584 33.33 -9.04 -9.17
N TYR A 585 33.76 -9.02 -7.92
CA TYR A 585 34.37 -7.88 -7.28
C TYR A 585 35.48 -8.33 -6.32
N THR A 586 36.25 -7.37 -5.83
CA THR A 586 37.18 -7.58 -4.72
C THR A 586 36.86 -6.60 -3.60
N THR A 587 36.82 -7.09 -2.37
CA THR A 587 36.65 -6.25 -1.18
C THR A 587 37.88 -6.30 -0.28
N ALA A 588 38.15 -5.19 0.39
CA ALA A 588 39.24 -5.08 1.35
C ALA A 588 38.87 -4.12 2.47
N ILE A 589 39.38 -4.42 3.67
CA ILE A 589 39.32 -3.51 4.81
C ILE A 589 40.72 -3.13 5.26
N THR A 590 40.99 -1.84 5.37
CA THR A 590 42.29 -1.32 5.79
C THR A 590 42.16 -0.40 7.00
N ARG A 591 43.12 -0.49 7.91
CA ARG A 591 43.26 0.48 9.01
C ARG A 591 43.95 1.72 8.45
N GLN A 592 43.34 2.87 8.62
CA GLN A 592 44.03 4.13 8.35
C GLN A 592 45.01 4.37 9.51
N GLY A 593 46.31 4.34 9.22
CA GLY A 593 47.32 4.72 10.20
C GLY A 593 47.03 6.15 10.67
N SER A 594 47.11 6.37 11.98
CA SER A 594 47.14 7.72 12.55
C SER A 594 48.30 8.46 11.90
N GLY A 595 48.01 9.33 10.93
CA GLY A 595 49.01 10.13 10.26
C GLY A 595 49.83 10.88 11.30
N SER A 596 51.14 10.65 11.27
CA SER A 596 52.14 11.46 11.97
C SER A 596 52.28 12.84 11.34
#